data_AF-A0A5E4R356-F1
#
_entry.id   AF-A0A5E4R356-F1
#
_cell.length_a   1.000
_cell.length_b   1.000
_cell.length_c   1.000
_cell.angle_alpha   90.00
_cell.angle_beta   90.00
_cell.angle_gamma   90.00
#
_symmetry.space_group_name_H-M   'P 1'
#
loop_
_entity.id
_entity.type
_entity.pdbx_description
1 polymer ?
#
loop_
_entity_poly.entity_id
_entity_poly.type
_entity_poly.pdbx_seq_one_letter_code
_entity_poly.pdbx_strand_id
1 'polypeptide(L)' 'MVDLSGGQDGPLEHAFSNSVFILPGIVVVGLSVFFGYKLYKSIKEKDLKREEKRKAKLMKKKK' A
#
# COMPACT_ATOMS: atom_id res chain seq x y z
N MET A 1 -53.90 18.05 1.92
CA MET A 1 -52.88 17.00 2.12
C MET A 1 -51.56 17.74 2.15
N VAL A 2 -50.99 17.93 3.33
CA VAL A 2 -49.77 18.73 3.49
C VAL A 2 -48.63 17.87 2.95
N ASP A 3 -48.00 18.36 1.88
CA ASP A 3 -46.86 17.70 1.26
C ASP A 3 -45.70 17.74 2.25
N LEU A 4 -45.32 16.56 2.76
CA LEU A 4 -44.18 16.33 3.63
C LEU A 4 -42.88 16.43 2.81
N SER A 5 -42.61 17.60 2.23
CA SER A 5 -41.29 17.97 1.69
C SER A 5 -40.32 18.27 2.84
N GLY A 6 -40.25 17.36 3.80
CA GLY A 6 -39.44 17.44 5.02
C GLY A 6 -38.60 16.18 5.20
N GLY A 7 -38.13 15.60 4.10
CA GLY A 7 -37.47 14.29 4.12
C GLY A 7 -36.37 14.18 3.09
N GLN A 8 -35.35 15.06 3.14
CA GLN A 8 -34.05 14.75 2.54
C GLN A 8 -32.88 15.67 2.91
N ASP A 9 -32.96 16.47 3.99
CA ASP A 9 -31.80 17.22 4.48
C ASP A 9 -31.32 16.65 5.82
N GLY A 10 -30.88 15.39 5.79
CA GLY A 10 -30.11 14.83 6.89
C GLY A 10 -28.78 15.59 7.03
N PRO A 11 -28.38 16.09 8.21
CA PRO A 11 -27.14 16.85 8.42
C PRO A 11 -25.83 16.08 8.09
N LEU A 12 -25.96 14.82 7.67
CA LEU A 12 -24.87 13.90 7.39
C LEU A 12 -24.67 13.61 5.90
N GLU A 13 -25.64 13.90 5.03
CA GLU A 13 -25.53 13.60 3.59
C GLU A 13 -24.67 14.63 2.83
N HIS A 14 -24.55 15.86 3.34
CA HIS A 14 -23.70 16.92 2.75
C HIS A 14 -22.37 17.16 3.49
N ALA A 15 -22.10 16.46 4.61
CA ALA A 15 -21.00 16.81 5.51
C ALA A 15 -19.66 16.12 5.21
N PHE A 16 -19.67 14.94 4.58
CA PHE A 16 -18.44 14.23 4.25
C PHE A 16 -18.10 14.42 2.78
N SER A 17 -17.44 15.53 2.49
CA SER A 17 -16.79 15.74 1.18
C SER A 17 -15.91 14.52 0.86
N ASN A 18 -16.01 13.99 -0.37
CA ASN A 18 -15.19 12.86 -0.86
C ASN A 18 -13.69 13.01 -0.55
N SER A 19 -13.22 14.26 -0.39
CA SER A 19 -11.89 14.61 0.09
C SER A 19 -11.47 13.91 1.40
N VAL A 20 -12.40 13.65 2.33
CA VAL A 20 -12.14 12.96 3.61
C VAL A 20 -11.67 11.51 3.40
N PHE A 21 -12.07 10.86 2.30
CA PHE A 21 -11.63 9.50 1.99
C PHE A 21 -10.44 9.49 1.01
N ILE A 22 -10.37 10.47 0.11
CA ILE A 22 -9.29 10.57 -0.89
C ILE A 22 -7.95 10.85 -0.22
N LEU A 23 -7.90 11.80 0.72
CA LEU A 23 -6.65 12.20 1.37
C LEU A 23 -5.98 11.05 2.15
N PRO A 24 -6.66 10.33 3.07
CA PRO A 24 -6.07 9.16 3.72
C PRO A 24 -5.82 8.01 2.74
N GLY A 25 -6.64 7.86 1.70
CA GLY A 25 -6.41 6.87 0.63
C GLY A 25 -5.04 7.07 -0.05
N ILE A 26 -4.71 8.31 -0.42
CA ILE A 26 -3.41 8.66 -1.03
C ILE A 26 -2.26 8.38 -0.04
N VAL A 27 -2.44 8.70 1.24
CA VAL A 27 -1.42 8.43 2.27
C VAL A 27 -1.17 6.93 2.39
N VAL A 28 -2.22 6.11 2.48
CA VAL A 28 -2.09 4.65 2.59
C VAL A 28 -1.46 4.05 1.35
N VAL A 29 -1.86 4.49 0.15
CA VAL A 29 -1.24 4.04 -1.11
C VAL A 29 0.22 4.46 -1.17
N GLY A 30 0.55 5.71 -0.83
CA GLY A 30 1.92 6.22 -0.80
C GLY A 30 2.81 5.43 0.17
N LEU A 31 2.32 5.16 1.38
CA LEU A 31 3.03 4.32 2.34
C LEU A 31 3.18 2.88 1.83
N SER A 32 2.13 2.30 1.25
CA SER A 32 2.17 0.92 0.71
C SER A 32 3.19 0.79 -0.43
N VAL A 33 3.26 1.77 -1.33
CA VAL A 33 4.26 1.80 -2.40
C VAL A 33 5.66 2.03 -1.83
N PHE A 34 5.83 2.97 -0.90
CA PHE A 34 7.13 3.28 -0.29
C PHE A 34 7.68 2.07 0.49
N PHE A 35 6.87 1.49 1.38
CA PHE A 35 7.24 0.31 2.14
C PHE A 35 7.35 -0.92 1.26
N GLY A 36 6.46 -1.12 0.29
CA GLY A 36 6.51 -2.23 -0.66
C GLY A 36 7.79 -2.20 -1.51
N TYR A 37 8.16 -1.02 -2.04
CA TYR A 37 9.41 -0.84 -2.77
C TYR A 37 10.64 -1.11 -1.90
N LYS A 38 10.66 -0.54 -0.68
CA LYS A 38 11.75 -0.74 0.27
C LYS A 38 11.87 -2.20 0.72
N LEU A 39 10.74 -2.89 0.96
CA LEU A 39 10.70 -4.31 1.30
C LEU A 39 11.21 -5.15 0.13
N TYR A 40 10.72 -4.90 -1.08
CA TYR A 40 11.10 -5.65 -2.27
C TYR A 40 12.60 -5.54 -2.52
N LYS A 41 13.15 -4.31 -2.46
CA LYS A 41 14.58 -4.08 -2.59
C LYS A 41 15.37 -4.83 -1.52
N SER A 42 14.94 -4.74 -0.25
CA SER A 42 15.61 -5.40 0.87
C SER A 42 15.58 -6.93 0.77
N ILE A 43 14.48 -7.52 0.31
CA ILE A 43 14.35 -8.96 0.09
C ILE A 43 15.27 -9.39 -1.05
N LYS A 44 15.23 -8.69 -2.19
CA LYS A 44 16.02 -9.03 -3.38
C LYS A 44 17.53 -8.98 -3.10
N GLU A 45 18.01 -8.00 -2.35
CA GLU A 45 19.42 -7.91 -1.96
C GLU A 45 19.86 -9.05 -1.03
N LYS A 46 18.97 -9.51 -0.15
CA LYS A 46 19.25 -10.65 0.75
C LYS A 46 19.28 -11.97 0.00
N ASP A 47 18.39 -12.17 -0.96
CA ASP A 47 18.34 -13.37 -1.79
C ASP A 47 19.57 -13.48 -2.70
N LEU A 48 19.94 -12.38 -3.36
CA LEU A 48 21.12 -12.33 -4.22
C LEU A 48 22.40 -12.71 -3.46
N LYS A 49 22.61 -12.14 -2.28
CA LYS A 49 23.76 -12.49 -1.42
C LYS A 49 23.77 -13.96 -0.97
N ARG A 50 22.60 -14.57 -0.77
CA ARG A 50 22.51 -16.00 -0.43
C ARG A 50 22.82 -16.88 -1.63
N GLU A 51 22.35 -16.50 -2.81
CA GLU A 51 22.64 -17.21 -4.06
C GLU A 51 24.13 -17.16 -4.41
N GLU A 52 24.76 -15.99 -4.32
CA GLU A 52 26.20 -15.84 -4.57
C GLU A 52 27.03 -16.70 -3.61
N LYS A 53 26.67 -16.71 -2.31
CA LYS A 53 27.32 -17.58 -1.32
C LYS A 53 27.15 -19.06 -1.64
N ARG A 54 25.99 -19.49 -2.16
CA ARG A 54 25.76 -20.87 -2.58
C ARG A 54 26.57 -21.22 -3.84
N LYS A 55 26.58 -20.34 -4.85
CA LYS A 55 27.35 -20.51 -6.09
C LYS A 55 28.85 -20.58 -5.82
N ALA A 56 29.39 -19.70 -4.97
CA ALA A 56 30.79 -19.73 -4.57
C ALA A 56 31.17 -21.04 -3.86
N LYS A 57 30.30 -21.56 -2.98
CA LYS A 57 30.52 -22.86 -2.32
C LYS A 57 30.49 -24.03 -3.30
N LEU A 58 29.62 -24.00 -4.31
CA LEU A 58 29.54 -25.05 -5.34
C LEU A 58 30.75 -25.02 -6.28
N MET A 59 31.22 -23.84 -6.69
CA MET A 59 32.42 -23.74 -7.52
C MET A 59 33.69 -24.18 -6.79
N LYS A 60 33.80 -23.90 -5.47
CA LYS A 60 34.89 -24.41 -4.63
C LYS A 60 34.85 -25.93 -4.41
N LYS A 61 33.70 -26.58 -4.58
CA LYS A 61 33.57 -28.05 -4.51
C LYS A 61 33.81 -28.74 -5.85
N LYS A 62 33.71 -28.01 -6.96
CA LYS A 62 33.93 -28.52 -8.32
C LYS A 62 35.37 -28.31 -8.83
N LYS A 63 36.18 -27.56 -8.09
CA LYS A 63 37.59 -27.29 -8.39
C LYS A 63 38.44 -28.03 -7.38
#